data_AF-A0A3M1SV61-F1
#
_entry.id   AF-A0A3M1SV61-F1
#
_cell.length_a   1.000
_cell.length_b   1.000
_cell.length_c   1.000
_cell.angle_alpha   90.00
_cell.angle_beta   90.00
_cell.angle_gamma   90.00
#
_symmetry.space_group_name_H-M   'P 1'
#
loop_
_entity.id
_entity.type
_entity.pdbx_description
1 polymer ?
#
loop_
_entity_poly.entity_id
_entity_poly.type
_entity_poly.pdbx_seq_one_letter_code
_entity_poly.pdbx_strand_id
1 'polypeptide(L)'
;MDTQIVLTLGVLVVALIAFVAEWLPVDITAIIVAIVLMLLGLVSPDEGIAGFGNSATITVMAMFILSAGITRTGAIRVARDLLVKWGGKNPSQQIFVM
;
A
#
# COMPACT_ATOMS: atom_id res chain seq x y z
N MET A 1 -24.09 -19.81 17.87
CA MET A 1 -22.98 -19.07 17.26
C MET A 1 -22.34 -18.26 18.36
N ASP A 2 -21.01 -18.24 18.44
CA ASP A 2 -20.32 -17.43 19.44
C ASP A 2 -20.61 -15.95 19.17
N THR A 3 -20.97 -15.18 20.20
CA THR A 3 -21.29 -13.75 20.08
C THR A 3 -20.14 -12.98 19.42
N GLN A 4 -18.89 -13.42 19.67
CA GLN A 4 -17.71 -12.84 19.05
C GLN A 4 -17.72 -13.02 17.52
N ILE A 5 -18.11 -14.18 17.01
CA ILE A 5 -18.16 -14.45 15.56
C ILE A 5 -19.16 -13.53 14.87
N VAL A 6 -20.34 -13.36 15.47
CA VAL A 6 -21.39 -12.50 14.89
C VAL A 6 -20.94 -11.04 14.85
N LEU A 7 -20.31 -10.55 15.92
CA LEU A 7 -19.78 -9.18 15.98
C LEU A 7 -18.66 -8.97 14.95
N THR A 8 -17.69 -9.89 14.86
CA THR A 8 -16.59 -9.79 13.91
C THR A 8 -17.08 -9.80 12.46
N LEU A 9 -18.01 -10.68 12.12
CA LEU A 9 -18.62 -10.72 10.78
C LEU A 9 -19.42 -9.45 10.48
N GLY A 10 -20.15 -8.92 11.47
CA GLY A 10 -20.88 -7.66 11.34
C GLY A 10 -19.94 -6.49 11.03
N VAL A 11 -18.84 -6.37 11.77
CA VAL A 11 -17.82 -5.34 11.53
C VAL A 11 -17.17 -5.52 10.15
N LEU A 12 -16.89 -6.76 9.74
CA LEU A 12 -16.31 -7.05 8.42
C LEU A 12 -17.23 -6.58 7.29
N VAL A 13 -18.54 -6.87 7.37
CA VAL A 13 -19.51 -6.43 6.36
C VAL A 13 -19.60 -4.91 6.32
N VAL A 14 -19.67 -4.25 7.47
CA VAL A 14 -19.71 -2.78 7.55
C VAL A 14 -18.43 -2.17 6.98
N ALA A 15 -17.27 -2.72 7.31
CA ALA A 15 -15.98 -2.27 6.79
C ALA A 15 -15.91 -2.42 5.27
N LEU A 16 -16.39 -3.54 4.71
CA LEU A 16 -16.41 -3.79 3.27
C LEU A 16 -17.32 -2.78 2.56
N ILE A 17 -18.51 -2.52 3.11
CA ILE A 17 -19.41 -1.48 2.58
C ILE A 17 -18.74 -0.11 2.64
N ALA A 18 -18.10 0.24 3.76
CA ALA A 18 -17.42 1.53 3.92
C ALA A 18 -16.25 1.70 2.94
N PHE A 19 -15.47 0.64 2.67
CA PHE A 19 -14.40 0.67 1.69
C PHE A 19 -14.91 0.79 0.25
N VAL A 20 -15.96 0.05 -0.12
CA VAL A 20 -16.51 0.11 -1.49
C VAL A 20 -17.26 1.41 -1.75
N ALA A 21 -17.98 1.93 -0.75
CA ALA A 21 -18.72 3.18 -0.87
C ALA A 21 -17.82 4.42 -0.82
N GLU A 22 -16.56 4.28 -0.37
CA GLU A 22 -15.55 5.35 -0.28
C GLU A 22 -16.09 6.65 0.37
N TRP A 23 -17.04 6.54 1.30
CA TRP A 23 -17.62 7.72 1.97
C TRP A 23 -16.58 8.52 2.77
N LEU A 24 -15.55 7.84 3.23
CA LEU A 24 -14.39 8.39 3.93
C LEU A 24 -13.13 7.90 3.22
N PRO A 25 -12.04 8.68 3.25
CA PRO A 25 -10.73 8.24 2.76
C PRO A 25 -10.38 6.86 3.34
N VAL A 26 -9.87 5.98 2.48
CA VAL A 26 -9.54 4.59 2.80
C VAL A 26 -8.70 4.48 4.07
N ASP A 27 -7.75 5.39 4.24
CA ASP A 27 -6.87 5.46 5.41
C ASP A 27 -7.65 5.72 6.71
N ILE A 28 -8.61 6.64 6.68
CA ILE A 28 -9.46 6.99 7.83
C ILE A 28 -10.39 5.83 8.15
N THR A 29 -11.01 5.23 7.14
CA THR A 29 -11.87 4.05 7.30
C THR A 29 -11.13 2.89 7.97
N ALA A 30 -9.90 2.60 7.52
CA ALA A 30 -9.07 1.55 8.10
C ALA A 30 -8.77 1.80 9.60
N ILE A 31 -8.42 3.04 9.96
CA ILE A 31 -8.16 3.42 11.37
C ILE A 31 -9.43 3.27 12.21
N ILE A 32 -10.58 3.72 11.70
CA ILE A 32 -11.86 3.59 12.42
C ILE A 32 -12.20 2.12 12.65
N VAL A 33 -12.06 1.26 11.64
CA VAL A 33 -12.34 -0.18 11.77
C VAL A 33 -11.43 -0.81 12.83
N ALA A 34 -10.13 -0.48 12.83
CA ALA A 34 -9.21 -0.96 13.86
C ALA A 34 -9.64 -0.51 15.27
N ILE A 35 -10.01 0.76 15.44
CA ILE A 35 -10.52 1.30 16.72
C ILE A 35 -11.80 0.58 17.15
N VAL A 36 -12.76 0.37 16.25
CA VAL A 36 -14.02 -0.32 16.55
C VAL A 36 -13.76 -1.76 17.02
N LEU A 37 -12.86 -2.49 16.36
CA LEU A 37 -12.49 -3.85 16.77
C LEU A 37 -11.86 -3.89 18.17
N MET A 38 -11.00 -2.92 18.49
CA MET A 38 -10.39 -2.79 19.82
C MET A 38 -11.42 -2.41 20.90
N LEU A 39 -12.33 -1.47 20.61
CA LEU A 39 -13.37 -1.04 21.55
C LEU A 39 -14.40 -2.14 21.83
N LEU A 40 -14.68 -2.99 20.85
CA LEU A 40 -15.54 -4.16 21.02
C LEU A 40 -14.85 -5.32 21.76
N GLY A 41 -13.55 -5.18 22.08
CA GLY A 41 -12.77 -6.23 22.74
C GLY A 41 -12.58 -7.48 21.88
N LEU A 42 -12.75 -7.35 20.57
CA LEU A 42 -12.56 -8.45 19.61
C LEU A 42 -11.07 -8.69 19.32
N VAL A 43 -10.25 -7.64 19.52
CA VAL A 43 -8.81 -7.62 19.26
C VAL A 43 -8.12 -6.78 20.33
N SER A 44 -6.95 -7.20 20.80
CA SER A 44 -6.15 -6.40 21.74
C SER A 44 -5.52 -5.18 21.05
N PRO A 45 -5.11 -4.13 21.80
CA PRO A 45 -4.43 -2.98 21.21
C PRO A 45 -3.18 -3.34 20.42
N ASP A 46 -2.38 -4.29 20.92
CA ASP A 46 -1.16 -4.77 20.26
C ASP A 46 -1.47 -5.46 18.93
N GLU A 47 -2.52 -6.28 18.88
CA GLU A 47 -2.98 -6.93 17.65
C GLU A 47 -3.58 -5.92 16.66
N GLY A 48 -4.31 -4.91 17.16
CA GLY A 48 -4.93 -3.87 16.33
C GLY A 48 -3.91 -2.99 15.59
N ILE A 49 -2.71 -2.82 16.15
CA ILE A 49 -1.60 -2.08 15.53
C ILE A 49 -0.55 -2.97 14.85
N ALA A 50 -0.64 -4.30 15.02
CA ALA A 50 0.34 -5.25 14.47
C ALA A 50 0.48 -5.15 12.93
N GLY A 51 -0.57 -4.72 12.23
CA GLY A 51 -0.55 -4.50 10.78
C GLY A 51 0.47 -3.46 10.29
N PHE A 52 0.81 -2.47 11.11
CA PHE A 52 1.82 -1.45 10.78
C PHE A 52 3.25 -2.02 10.80
N GLY A 53 3.49 -3.06 11.61
CA GLY A 53 4.75 -3.79 11.68
C GLY A 53 4.89 -4.91 10.65
N ASN A 54 3.90 -5.10 9.76
CA ASN A 54 3.93 -6.17 8.78
C ASN A 54 5.03 -5.94 7.73
N SER A 55 5.80 -6.98 7.43
CA SER A 55 6.88 -6.96 6.44
C SER A 55 6.43 -6.44 5.07
N ALA A 56 5.20 -6.77 4.64
CA ALA A 56 4.64 -6.26 3.39
C ALA A 56 4.45 -4.73 3.43
N THR A 57 3.82 -4.20 4.49
CA THR A 57 3.62 -2.76 4.69
C THR A 57 4.94 -2.00 4.72
N ILE A 58 5.92 -2.52 5.45
CA ILE A 58 7.27 -1.94 5.55
C ILE A 58 7.97 -1.97 4.18
N THR A 59 7.82 -3.04 3.42
CA THR A 59 8.41 -3.16 2.07
C THR A 59 7.86 -2.11 1.12
N VAL A 60 6.53 -1.89 1.13
CA VAL A 60 5.90 -0.85 0.32
C VAL A 60 6.40 0.54 0.71
N MET A 61 6.50 0.82 2.01
CA MET A 61 7.09 2.07 2.51
C MET A 61 8.54 2.25 2.01
N ALA A 62 9.36 1.21 2.11
CA ALA A 62 10.74 1.23 1.63
C ALA A 62 10.80 1.47 0.12
N MET A 63 9.93 0.86 -0.67
CA MET A 63 9.82 1.09 -2.12
C MET A 63 9.45 2.54 -2.45
N PHE A 64 8.56 3.17 -1.68
CA PHE A 64 8.27 4.60 -1.85
C PHE A 64 9.49 5.48 -1.56
N ILE A 65 10.22 5.19 -0.48
CA ILE A 65 11.47 5.90 -0.15
C ILE A 65 12.51 5.72 -1.28
N LEU A 66 12.68 4.49 -1.77
CA LEU A 66 13.60 4.19 -2.88
C LEU A 66 13.20 4.93 -4.16
N SER A 67 11.92 4.93 -4.52
CA SER A 67 11.39 5.65 -5.68
C SER A 67 11.68 7.16 -5.59
N ALA A 68 11.44 7.76 -4.42
CA ALA A 68 11.77 9.16 -4.16
C ALA A 68 13.29 9.42 -4.26
N GLY A 69 14.11 8.53 -3.71
CA GLY A 69 15.57 8.60 -3.78
C GLY A 69 16.12 8.53 -5.20
N ILE A 70 15.64 7.59 -6.02
CA ILE A 70 16.00 7.46 -7.44
C ILE A 70 15.62 8.71 -8.22
N THR A 71 14.43 9.25 -7.98
CA THR A 71 13.92 10.45 -8.65
C THR A 71 14.76 11.68 -8.28
N ARG A 72 15.07 11.84 -6.98
CA ARG A 72 15.85 12.98 -6.46
C ARG A 72 17.31 12.94 -6.90
N THR A 73 17.95 11.77 -6.92
CA THR A 73 19.35 11.61 -7.34
C THR A 73 19.53 11.74 -8.85
N GLY A 74 18.45 11.58 -9.64
CA GLY A 74 18.56 11.52 -11.09
C GLY A 74 19.17 10.23 -11.60
N ALA A 75 19.24 9.18 -10.77
CA ALA A 75 19.71 7.86 -11.19
C ALA A 75 18.92 7.35 -12.40
N ILE A 76 17.63 7.69 -12.47
CA ILE A 76 16.78 7.38 -13.63
C ILE A 76 17.27 8.04 -14.94
N ARG A 77 17.85 9.25 -14.86
CA ARG A 77 18.43 9.94 -16.03
C ARG A 77 19.70 9.24 -16.51
N VAL A 78 20.57 8.83 -15.58
CA VAL A 78 21.79 8.07 -15.91
C VAL A 78 21.44 6.73 -16.54
N ALA A 79 20.46 6.00 -15.98
CA ALA A 79 19.97 4.75 -16.53
C ALA A 79 19.39 4.95 -17.95
N ARG A 80 18.57 5.98 -18.15
CA ARG A 80 18.06 6.36 -19.47
C ARG A 80 19.18 6.65 -20.47
N ASP A 81 20.18 7.44 -20.10
CA ASP A 81 21.27 7.81 -21.00
C ASP A 81 22.14 6.60 -21.39
N LEU A 82 22.33 5.65 -20.47
CA LEU A 82 22.98 4.37 -20.75
C LEU A 82 22.18 3.53 -21.75
N LEU A 83 20.86 3.42 -21.54
CA LEU A 83 19.97 2.70 -22.46
C LEU A 83 19.97 3.32 -23.86
N VAL A 84 19.86 4.64 -23.97
CA VAL A 84 19.89 5.36 -25.26
C VAL A 84 21.24 5.17 -25.99
N LYS A 85 22.36 5.16 -25.26
CA LYS A 85 23.68 4.84 -25.85
C LYS A 85 23.74 3.43 -26.44
N TRP A 86 23.05 2.46 -25.84
CA TRP A 86 22.96 1.10 -26.37
C TRP A 86 21.95 0.95 -27.52
N GLY A 87 20.88 1.75 -27.53
CA GLY A 87 19.81 1.70 -28.56
C GLY A 87 20.19 2.22 -29.95
N GLY A 88 21.44 2.65 -30.18
CA GLY A 88 21.91 3.03 -31.51
C GLY A 88 21.28 4.29 -32.10
N LYS A 89 21.47 4.50 -33.42
CA LYS A 89 21.07 5.73 -34.15
C LYS A 89 19.75 5.61 -34.90
N ASN A 90 19.21 4.40 -35.07
CA ASN A 90 18.00 4.17 -35.85
C ASN A 90 16.75 4.31 -34.97
N PRO A 91 15.70 5.03 -35.42
CA PRO A 91 14.46 5.20 -34.66
C PRO A 91 13.82 3.88 -34.22
N SER A 92 13.91 2.83 -35.06
CA SER A 92 13.39 1.50 -34.75
C SER A 92 14.15 0.78 -33.63
N GLN A 93 15.45 1.03 -33.48
CA GLN A 93 16.25 0.49 -32.37
C GLN A 93 16.00 1.27 -31.07
N GLN A 94 15.74 2.58 -31.17
CA GLN A 94 15.40 3.41 -30.01
C GLN A 94 14.03 3.07 -29.42
N ILE A 95 13.03 2.77 -30.26
CA ILE A 95 11.69 2.35 -29.81
C ILE A 95 11.73 0.97 -29.12
N PHE A 96 12.66 0.09 -29.49
CA PHE A 96 12.80 -1.23 -28.85
C PHE A 96 13.51 -1.15 -27.48
N VAL A 97 14.26 -0.08 -27.23
CA VAL A 97 15.07 0.10 -26.01
C VAL A 97 14.40 1.04 -24.99
N MET A 98 13.44 1.85 -25.42
CA MET A 98 12.55 2.65 -24.56
C MET A 98 11.36 1.84 -24.05
#